data_AF-A0A453SSV6-F1
#
_entry.id   AF-A0A453SSV6-F1
#
_cell.length_a   1.000
_cell.length_b   1.000
_cell.length_c   1.000
_cell.angle_alpha   90.00
_cell.angle_beta   90.00
_cell.angle_gamma   90.00
#
_symmetry.space_group_name_H-M   'P 1'
#
loop_
_entity.id
_entity.type
_entity.pdbx_description
1 polymer ?
#
loop_
_entity_poly.entity_id
_entity_poly.type
_entity_poly.pdbx_seq_one_letter_code
_entity_poly.pdbx_strand_id
1 'polypeptide(L)' 'DLSRKIMRGIALALGAPLDAFEGGVAGDAFWVLRLIGYPVSDDIPQEERTDIGCGAHTDYGLLTLVNQDDEICALE' A
#
# COMPACT_ATOMS: atom_id res chain seq x y z
N ASP A 1 -2.43 4.19 15.31
CA ASP A 1 -3.82 3.93 15.71
C ASP A 1 -4.68 3.41 14.56
N LEU A 2 -4.73 4.10 13.41
CA LEU A 2 -5.49 3.67 12.22
C LEU A 2 -5.20 2.22 11.79
N SER A 3 -3.93 1.88 11.52
CA SER A 3 -3.54 0.53 11.10
C SER A 3 -3.98 -0.55 12.10
N ARG A 4 -3.87 -0.26 13.41
CA ARG A 4 -4.29 -1.18 14.47
C ARG A 4 -5.79 -1.45 14.44
N LYS A 5 -6.61 -0.43 14.19
CA LYS A 5 -8.07 -0.58 14.02
C LYS A 5 -8.42 -1.42 12.79
N ILE A 6 -7.71 -1.22 11.68
CA ILE A 6 -7.88 -2.01 10.46
C ILE A 6 -7.52 -3.48 10.73
N MET A 7 -6.37 -3.75 11.36
CA MET A 7 -5.96 -5.11 11.71
C MET A 7 -6.97 -5.81 12.62
N ARG A 8 -7.56 -5.11 13.60
CA ARG A 8 -8.66 -5.65 14.43
C ARG A 8 -9.90 -6.00 13.61
N GLY A 9 -10.23 -5.17 12.61
CA GLY A 9 -11.31 -5.44 11.66
C GLY A 9 -11.04 -6.70 10.82
N ILE A 10 -9.81 -6.87 10.33
CA ILE A 10 -9.39 -8.08 9.60
C ILE A 10 -9.46 -9.31 10.51
N ALA A 11 -9.02 -9.20 11.77
CA ALA A 11 -9.09 -10.30 12.73
C ALA A 11 -10.54 -10.76 12.96
N LEU A 12 -11.45 -9.79 13.12
CA LEU A 12 -12.88 -10.06 13.24
C LEU A 12 -13.44 -10.76 12.00
N ALA A 13 -13.09 -10.30 10.79
CA ALA A 13 -13.54 -10.90 9.53
C ALA A 13 -13.06 -12.36 9.36
N LEU A 14 -11.91 -12.69 9.96
CA LEU A 14 -11.36 -14.05 9.99
C LEU A 14 -11.92 -14.92 11.13
N GLY A 15 -12.83 -14.41 11.96
CA GLY A 15 -13.35 -15.10 13.14
C GLY A 15 -12.32 -15.27 14.27
N ALA A 16 -11.24 -14.49 14.24
CA ALA A 16 -10.18 -14.52 15.23
C ALA A 16 -10.45 -13.52 16.38
N PRO A 17 -9.76 -13.66 17.54
CA PRO A 17 -9.75 -12.63 18.57
C PRO A 17 -9.31 -11.27 18.01
N LEU A 18 -9.86 -10.17 18.53
CA LEU A 18 -9.56 -8.82 18.03
C LEU A 18 -8.06 -8.50 18.08
N ASP A 19 -7.35 -9.02 19.07
CA ASP A 19 -5.92 -8.83 19.29
C ASP A 19 -5.03 -9.87 18.59
N ALA A 20 -5.57 -10.69 17.68
CA ALA A 20 -4.83 -11.77 17.00
C ALA A 20 -3.56 -11.32 16.27
N PHE A 21 -3.50 -10.06 15.83
CA PHE A 21 -2.33 -9.47 15.17
C PHE A 21 -1.47 -8.59 16.09
N GLU A 22 -1.80 -8.48 17.38
CA GLU A 22 -1.01 -7.69 18.33
C GLU A 22 0.26 -8.45 18.76
N GLY A 23 1.05 -7.88 19.68
CA GLY A 23 2.30 -8.49 20.15
C GLY A 23 3.37 -8.59 19.06
N GLY A 24 3.94 -9.78 18.85
CA GLY A 24 5.06 -10.00 17.93
C GLY A 24 4.71 -9.95 16.43
N VAL A 25 3.43 -9.80 16.07
CA VAL A 25 3.00 -9.72 14.67
C VAL A 25 2.92 -8.25 14.21
N ALA A 26 2.05 -7.44 14.81
CA ALA A 26 1.89 -6.01 14.50
C ALA A 26 1.79 -5.11 15.75
N GLY A 27 2.09 -5.64 16.95
CA GLY A 27 2.05 -4.88 18.20
C GLY A 27 3.20 -3.89 18.34
N ASP A 28 4.41 -4.31 17.97
CA ASP A 28 5.61 -3.47 17.75
C ASP A 28 6.02 -3.55 16.28
N ALA A 29 5.22 -2.89 15.44
CA ALA A 29 5.30 -3.07 14.00
C ALA A 29 6.58 -2.46 13.41
N PHE A 30 7.27 -3.25 12.59
CA PHE A 30 8.21 -2.71 11.61
C PHE A 30 7.43 -2.03 10.48
N TRP A 31 7.68 -0.75 10.25
CA TRP A 31 6.97 0.04 9.24
C TRP A 31 7.94 0.70 8.26
N VAL A 32 7.49 0.83 7.02
CA VAL A 32 8.22 1.51 5.94
C VAL A 32 7.29 2.56 5.34
N LEU A 33 7.82 3.75 5.10
CA LEU A 33 7.13 4.80 4.35
C LEU A 33 7.88 5.05 3.04
N ARG A 34 7.13 5.16 1.94
CA ARG A 34 7.65 5.58 0.63
C ARG A 34 6.91 6.84 0.20
N LEU A 35 7.65 7.86 -0.23
CA LEU A 35 7.13 9.03 -0.90
C LEU A 35 7.54 8.90 -2.37
N ILE A 36 6.57 8.71 -3.26
CA ILE A 36 6.80 8.36 -4.66
C ILE A 36 6.15 9.41 -5.54
N GLY A 37 6.90 9.93 -6.51
CA GLY A 37 6.37 10.70 -7.63
C GLY A 37 6.63 9.94 -8.92
N TYR A 38 5.59 9.79 -9.75
CA TYR A 38 5.69 9.20 -11.08
C TYR A 38 5.77 10.34 -12.11
N PRO A 39 6.98 10.70 -12.60
CA PRO A 39 7.13 11.76 -13.59
C PRO A 39 6.67 11.30 -14.97
N VAL A 40 6.15 12.23 -15.76
CA VAL A 40 6.02 12.05 -17.20
C VAL A 40 7.39 12.35 -17.83
N SER A 41 7.95 11.39 -18.56
CA SER A 41 9.25 11.60 -19.21
C SER A 41 9.09 12.41 -20.49
N ASP A 42 9.61 13.64 -20.50
CA ASP A 42 9.60 14.51 -21.69
C ASP A 42 10.48 13.97 -22.83
N ASP A 43 11.44 13.10 -22.51
CA ASP A 43 12.35 12.48 -23.47
C ASP A 43 11.73 11.31 -24.24
N ILE A 44 10.57 10.81 -23.81
CA ILE A 44 9.86 9.70 -24.47
C ILE A 44 8.78 10.29 -25.39
N PRO A 45 8.83 10.01 -26.72
CA PRO A 45 7.78 10.40 -27.64
C PRO A 45 6.41 9.95 -27.14
N GLN A 46 5.38 10.81 -27.26
CA GLN A 46 4.06 10.56 -26.67
C GLN A 46 3.48 9.20 -27.08
N GLU A 47 3.72 8.78 -28.31
CA GLU A 47 3.27 7.51 -28.89
C GLU A 47 3.99 6.26 -28.35
N GLU A 48 5.13 6.44 -27.67
CA GLU A 48 5.90 5.37 -27.02
C GLU A 48 5.72 5.35 -25.49
N ARG A 49 4.99 6.33 -24.92
CA ARG A 49 4.76 6.40 -23.48
C ARG A 49 3.82 5.26 -23.04
N THR A 50 4.18 4.62 -21.93
CA THR A 50 3.32 3.65 -21.26
C THR A 50 2.76 4.27 -19.99
N ASP A 51 1.51 3.93 -19.65
CA ASP A 51 0.90 4.36 -18.40
C ASP A 51 1.44 3.58 -17.18
N ILE A 52 2.23 2.52 -17.41
CA ILE A 52 2.80 1.67 -16.36
C ILE A 52 4.10 2.28 -15.81
N GLY A 53 4.04 2.86 -14.61
CA GLY A 53 5.22 3.34 -13.87
C GLY A 53 5.90 2.28 -13.00
N CYS A 54 5.16 1.26 -12.57
CA CYS A 54 5.69 0.12 -11.81
C CYS A 54 5.01 -1.16 -12.30
N GLY A 55 5.79 -2.21 -12.57
CA GLY A 55 5.23 -3.48 -13.03
C GLY A 55 4.39 -4.18 -11.94
N ALA A 56 3.56 -5.13 -12.38
CA ALA A 56 2.74 -5.93 -11.48
C ALA A 56 3.60 -6.66 -10.43
N HIS A 57 3.24 -6.51 -9.15
CA HIS A 57 3.92 -7.14 -8.03
C HIS A 57 2.99 -7.26 -6.83
N THR A 58 3.43 -7.98 -5.81
CA THR A 58 2.80 -8.00 -4.49
C THR A 58 3.65 -7.22 -3.50
N ASP A 59 3.00 -6.51 -2.58
CA ASP A 59 3.69 -5.91 -1.45
C ASP A 59 4.30 -6.99 -0.55
N TYR A 60 5.46 -6.69 0.01
CA TYR A 60 6.02 -7.46 1.11
C TYR A 60 5.45 -6.98 2.44
N GLY A 61 5.19 -7.90 3.35
CA GLY A 61 4.77 -7.59 4.71
C GLY A 61 3.32 -7.95 4.97
N LEU A 62 2.59 -7.06 5.66
CA LEU A 62 1.30 -7.38 6.28
C LEU A 62 0.15 -6.47 5.86
N LEU A 63 0.34 -5.15 5.89
CA LEU A 63 -0.70 -4.16 5.57
C LEU A 63 -0.07 -2.94 4.90
N THR A 64 -0.57 -2.59 3.73
CA THR A 64 -0.20 -1.35 3.01
C THR A 64 -1.35 -0.35 3.12
N LEU A 65 -1.02 0.89 3.48
CA LEU A 65 -1.92 2.03 3.39
C LEU A 65 -1.40 2.98 2.33
N VAL A 66 -2.20 3.24 1.30
CA VAL A 66 -1.83 4.10 0.17
C VAL A 66 -2.63 5.40 0.25
N ASN A 67 -1.93 6.52 0.08
CA ASN A 67 -2.53 7.82 -0.15
C ASN A 67 -2.02 8.33 -1.50
N GLN A 68 -2.93 8.57 -2.44
CA GLN A 68 -2.62 9.00 -3.81
C GLN A 68 -3.28 10.35 -4.08
N ASP A 69 -2.79 11.10 -5.07
CA ASP A 69 -3.45 12.32 -5.52
C ASP A 69 -4.77 12.00 -6.24
N ASP A 70 -5.62 13.02 -6.37
CA ASP A 70 -6.93 12.90 -7.01
C ASP A 70 -6.87 13.03 -8.54
N GLU A 71 -5.75 13.52 -9.09
CA GLU A 71 -5.64 13.88 -10.50
C GLU A 71 -5.32 12.67 -11.38
N ILE A 72 -4.52 11.72 -10.87
CA ILE A 72 -4.07 10.56 -11.64
C ILE A 72 -4.38 9.26 -10.86
N CYS A 73 -5.28 8.44 -11.41
CA CYS A 73 -5.50 7.08 -10.90
C CYS A 73 -4.37 6.16 -11.38
N ALA A 74 -3.30 6.08 -10.59
CA ALA A 74 -2.09 5.32 -10.94
C ALA A 74 -2.11 3.83 -10.53
N LEU A 75 -3.12 3.40 -9.78
CA LEU A 75 -3.27 2.02 -9.30
C LEU A 75 -4.31 1.26 -10.12
N GLU A 76 -3.93 0.06 -10.57
CA GLU A 76 -4.79 -0.91 -11.27
C GLU A 76 -5.05 -2.16 -10.43
#